data_AF-A0A0N1GBF0-F1
#
_entry.id   AF-A0A0N1GBF0-F1
#
_cell.length_a   1.000
_cell.length_b   1.000
_cell.length_c   1.000
_cell.angle_alpha   90.00
_cell.angle_beta   90.00
_cell.angle_gamma   90.00
#
_symmetry.space_group_name_H-M   'P 1'
#
loop_
_entity.id
_entity.type
_entity.pdbx_description
1 polymer ?
#
loop_
_entity_poly.entity_id
_entity_poly.type
_entity_poly.pdbx_seq_one_letter_code
_entity_poly.pdbx_strand_id
1 'polypeptide(L)'
;MLRWHRDLLRRRHGNASCPKRPGRPRTIRSVRVLVLRLAGQNPNWGYRRIHGELAALGLKVAAATVWNILKEHGIDPASDRDHATWTNFLSSPSQAIVAADFFETKTLAGVTLYVLAVIEHATRRVRILGATAHPTAAWVTQLARNMVMDLHDAGAG
;
A
#
# COMPACT_ATOMS: atom_id res chain seq x y z
N MET A 1 -55.01 -40.71 2.13
CA MET A 1 -55.33 -39.26 2.05
C MET A 1 -54.26 -38.40 2.75
N LEU A 2 -53.04 -38.24 2.21
CA LEU A 2 -51.99 -37.36 2.84
C LEU A 2 -51.00 -36.72 1.84
N ARG A 3 -51.20 -36.85 0.52
CA ARG A 3 -50.29 -36.23 -0.48
C ARG A 3 -50.50 -34.72 -0.58
N TRP A 4 -51.77 -34.30 -0.64
CA TRP A 4 -52.15 -32.89 -0.74
C TRP A 4 -51.65 -32.06 0.45
N HIS A 5 -51.72 -32.60 1.67
CA HIS A 5 -51.23 -31.90 2.87
C HIS A 5 -49.70 -31.72 2.87
N ARG A 6 -48.95 -32.73 2.39
CA ARG A 6 -47.49 -32.62 2.23
C ARG A 6 -47.08 -31.65 1.13
N ASP A 7 -47.80 -31.62 0.02
CA ASP A 7 -47.52 -30.68 -1.06
C ASP A 7 -47.83 -29.24 -0.65
N LEU A 8 -48.90 -29.01 0.12
CA LEU A 8 -49.22 -27.70 0.66
C LEU A 8 -48.13 -27.22 1.62
N LEU A 9 -47.65 -28.10 2.50
CA LEU A 9 -46.55 -27.81 3.43
C LEU A 9 -45.23 -27.54 2.70
N ARG A 10 -44.91 -28.30 1.64
CA ARG A 10 -43.72 -28.05 0.80
C ARG A 10 -43.79 -26.71 0.08
N ARG A 11 -44.94 -26.33 -0.48
CA ARG A 11 -45.11 -25.04 -1.16
C ARG A 11 -45.04 -23.88 -0.17
N ARG A 12 -45.62 -24.03 1.02
CA ARG A 12 -45.52 -23.04 2.10
C ARG A 12 -44.08 -22.88 2.58
N HIS A 13 -43.35 -23.99 2.75
CA HIS A 13 -41.92 -23.95 3.06
C HIS A 13 -41.12 -23.31 1.92
N GLY A 14 -41.36 -23.67 0.67
CA GLY A 14 -40.68 -23.07 -0.48
C GLY A 14 -40.86 -21.56 -0.56
N ASN A 15 -42.09 -21.07 -0.31
CA ASN A 15 -42.38 -19.64 -0.30
C ASN A 15 -41.85 -18.91 0.95
N ALA A 16 -41.77 -19.58 2.10
CA ALA A 16 -41.19 -19.02 3.32
C ALA A 16 -39.65 -18.98 3.27
N SER A 17 -39.04 -19.97 2.62
CA SER A 17 -37.58 -20.08 2.44
C SER A 17 -37.04 -19.27 1.27
N CYS A 18 -37.91 -18.68 0.44
CA CYS A 18 -37.50 -17.85 -0.68
C CYS A 18 -37.07 -16.45 -0.16
N PRO A 19 -35.81 -16.01 -0.36
CA PRO A 19 -35.35 -14.73 0.18
C PRO A 19 -36.07 -13.55 -0.48
N LYS A 20 -36.85 -12.78 0.29
CA LYS A 20 -37.65 -11.64 -0.21
C LYS A 20 -36.84 -10.40 -0.59
N ARG A 21 -35.50 -10.45 -0.50
CA ARG A 21 -34.59 -9.37 -0.88
C ARG A 21 -33.35 -9.97 -1.54
N PRO A 22 -32.86 -9.45 -2.68
CA PRO A 22 -31.49 -9.69 -3.10
C PRO A 22 -30.59 -9.23 -1.95
N GLY A 23 -29.75 -10.13 -1.44
CA GLY A 23 -28.78 -9.78 -0.40
C GLY A 23 -27.81 -8.68 -0.86
N ARG A 24 -27.11 -8.08 0.11
CA ARG A 24 -26.07 -7.06 -0.05
C ARG A 24 -25.15 -7.31 -1.27
N PRO A 25 -24.71 -6.28 -2.01
CA PRO A 25 -23.92 -6.44 -3.24
C PRO A 25 -22.64 -7.26 -3.07
N ARG A 26 -22.17 -7.86 -4.16
CA ARG A 26 -20.99 -8.76 -4.24
C ARG A 26 -19.68 -8.07 -3.85
N THR A 27 -19.39 -7.95 -2.56
CA THR A 27 -18.13 -7.39 -2.03
C THR A 27 -16.93 -8.34 -2.15
N ILE A 28 -17.11 -9.59 -2.61
CA ILE A 28 -16.01 -10.57 -2.67
C ILE A 28 -15.20 -10.47 -3.97
N ARG A 29 -15.82 -10.15 -5.12
CA ARG A 29 -15.09 -10.19 -6.41
C ARG A 29 -14.06 -9.06 -6.51
N SER A 30 -14.41 -7.84 -6.10
CA SER A 30 -13.49 -6.70 -6.07
C SER A 30 -12.35 -6.92 -5.07
N VAL A 31 -12.66 -7.42 -3.87
CA VAL A 31 -11.66 -7.78 -2.85
C VAL A 31 -10.73 -8.89 -3.36
N ARG A 32 -11.27 -9.93 -4.01
CA ARG A 32 -10.49 -11.02 -4.61
C ARG A 32 -9.52 -10.51 -5.68
N VAL A 33 -9.99 -9.65 -6.59
CA VAL A 33 -9.13 -9.03 -7.61
C VAL A 33 -8.03 -8.22 -6.96
N LEU A 34 -8.35 -7.43 -5.93
CA LEU A 34 -7.37 -6.61 -5.23
C LEU A 34 -6.33 -7.46 -4.48
N VAL A 35 -6.75 -8.51 -3.77
CA VAL A 35 -5.86 -9.46 -3.09
C VAL A 35 -4.88 -10.10 -4.06
N LEU A 36 -5.37 -10.59 -5.19
CA LEU A 36 -4.53 -11.26 -6.19
C LEU A 36 -3.57 -10.29 -6.87
N ARG A 37 -4.01 -9.04 -7.13
CA ARG A 37 -3.14 -7.99 -7.64
C ARG A 37 -2.01 -7.68 -6.66
N LEU A 38 -2.33 -7.49 -5.38
CA LEU A 38 -1.34 -7.18 -4.34
C LEU A 38 -0.33 -8.33 -4.18
N ALA A 39 -0.80 -9.58 -4.21
CA ALA A 39 0.07 -10.76 -4.16
C ALA A 39 0.97 -10.89 -5.40
N GLY A 40 0.43 -10.66 -6.60
CA GLY A 40 1.19 -10.72 -7.85
C GLY A 40 2.23 -9.60 -8.00
N GLN A 41 1.94 -8.41 -7.48
CA GLN A 41 2.87 -7.27 -7.48
C GLN A 41 3.94 -7.39 -6.40
N ASN A 42 3.67 -8.13 -5.32
CA ASN A 42 4.55 -8.23 -4.16
C ASN A 42 4.74 -9.71 -3.74
N PRO A 43 5.59 -10.47 -4.44
CA PRO A 43 5.77 -11.92 -4.21
C PRO A 43 6.27 -12.28 -2.81
N ASN A 44 6.87 -11.32 -2.10
CA ASN A 44 7.40 -11.49 -0.74
C ASN A 44 6.37 -11.17 0.36
N TRP A 45 5.15 -10.76 0.01
CA TRP A 45 4.14 -10.42 1.00
C TRP A 45 3.38 -11.65 1.49
N GLY A 46 3.37 -11.85 2.81
CA GLY A 46 2.48 -12.81 3.46
C GLY A 46 1.03 -12.33 3.51
N TYR A 47 0.09 -13.26 3.68
CA TYR A 47 -1.35 -12.97 3.72
C TYR A 47 -1.75 -11.97 4.83
N ARG A 48 -1.03 -11.95 5.95
CA ARG A 48 -1.25 -10.97 7.05
C ARG A 48 -0.89 -9.55 6.61
N ARG A 49 0.18 -9.38 5.83
CA ARG A 49 0.58 -8.08 5.29
C ARG A 49 -0.45 -7.57 4.28
N ILE A 50 -0.89 -8.41 3.35
CA ILE A 50 -1.95 -8.07 2.39
C ILE A 50 -3.24 -7.67 3.12
N HIS A 51 -3.61 -8.39 4.19
CA HIS A 51 -4.74 -8.01 5.04
C HIS A 51 -4.57 -6.62 5.68
N GLY A 52 -3.38 -6.27 6.17
CA GLY A 52 -3.08 -4.95 6.71
C GLY A 52 -3.27 -3.82 5.68
N GLU A 53 -2.82 -4.02 4.44
CA GLU A 53 -3.01 -3.04 3.36
C GLU A 53 -4.49 -2.87 2.99
N LEU A 54 -5.26 -3.96 2.99
CA LEU A 54 -6.72 -3.88 2.80
C LEU A 54 -7.39 -3.08 3.93
N ALA A 55 -6.95 -3.28 5.18
CA ALA A 55 -7.46 -2.52 6.32
C ALA A 55 -7.12 -1.02 6.22
N ALA A 56 -5.91 -0.68 5.76
CA ALA A 56 -5.51 0.71 5.49
C ALA A 56 -6.36 1.38 4.40
N LEU A 57 -6.82 0.61 3.41
CA LEU A 57 -7.77 1.05 2.37
C LEU A 57 -9.24 1.07 2.86
N GLY A 58 -9.50 0.81 4.14
CA GLY A 58 -10.84 0.81 4.74
C GLY A 58 -11.66 -0.44 4.44
N LEU A 59 -11.07 -1.48 3.86
CA LEU A 59 -11.74 -2.73 3.52
C LEU A 59 -11.75 -3.67 4.73
N LYS A 60 -12.92 -3.86 5.33
CA LYS A 60 -13.13 -4.78 6.46
C LYS A 60 -13.26 -6.22 5.95
N VAL A 61 -12.14 -6.92 5.86
CA VAL A 61 -12.03 -8.31 5.41
C VAL A 61 -11.23 -9.09 6.45
N ALA A 62 -11.64 -10.32 6.80
CA ALA A 62 -10.88 -11.12 7.75
C ALA A 62 -9.57 -11.63 7.11
N ALA A 63 -8.48 -11.72 7.88
CA ALA A 63 -7.22 -12.28 7.40
C ALA A 63 -7.36 -13.71 6.85
N ALA A 64 -8.26 -14.52 7.43
CA ALA A 64 -8.61 -15.85 6.93
C ALA A 64 -9.27 -15.83 5.55
N THR A 65 -9.99 -14.77 5.20
CA THR A 65 -10.56 -14.59 3.86
C THR A 65 -9.46 -14.34 2.83
N VAL A 66 -8.46 -13.51 3.17
CA VAL A 66 -7.28 -13.27 2.33
C VAL A 66 -6.50 -14.57 2.13
N TRP A 67 -6.26 -15.33 3.20
CA TRP A 67 -5.66 -16.66 3.14
C TRP A 67 -6.39 -17.60 2.18
N ASN A 68 -7.71 -17.73 2.34
CA ASN A 68 -8.51 -18.63 1.51
C ASN A 68 -8.48 -18.21 0.03
N ILE A 69 -8.50 -16.91 -0.26
CA ILE A 69 -8.37 -16.41 -1.63
C ILE A 69 -7.03 -16.81 -2.23
N LEU A 70 -5.92 -16.62 -1.52
CA LEU A 70 -4.59 -16.99 -2.02
C LEU A 70 -4.47 -18.50 -2.26
N LYS A 71 -4.94 -19.30 -1.28
CA LYS A 71 -4.96 -20.76 -1.37
C LYS A 71 -5.80 -21.26 -2.56
N GLU A 72 -6.96 -20.66 -2.82
CA GLU A 72 -7.83 -21.02 -3.96
C GLU A 72 -7.14 -20.78 -5.32
N HIS A 73 -6.17 -19.87 -5.39
CA HIS A 73 -5.41 -19.58 -6.63
C HIS A 73 -4.01 -20.21 -6.63
N GLY A 74 -3.72 -21.12 -5.71
CA GLY A 74 -2.43 -21.81 -5.64
C GLY A 74 -1.26 -20.88 -5.29
N ILE A 75 -1.53 -19.70 -4.73
CA ILE A 75 -0.49 -18.80 -4.23
C ILE A 75 -0.17 -19.25 -2.81
N ASP A 76 0.97 -19.91 -2.64
CA ASP A 76 1.48 -20.22 -1.32
C ASP A 76 1.83 -18.88 -0.64
N PRO A 77 1.34 -18.60 0.58
CA PRO A 77 1.87 -17.49 1.37
C PRO A 77 3.41 -17.47 1.32
N ALA A 78 4.00 -16.31 1.03
CA ALA A 78 5.35 -16.06 1.50
C ALA A 78 5.33 -16.35 3.02
N SER A 79 6.13 -17.32 3.47
CA SER A 79 6.13 -17.79 4.85
C SER A 79 6.16 -16.59 5.78
N ASP A 80 5.32 -16.59 6.82
CA ASP A 80 5.33 -15.62 7.92
C ASP A 80 6.65 -15.76 8.69
N ARG A 81 7.73 -15.34 8.03
CA ARG A 81 9.06 -15.16 8.57
C ARG A 81 9.31 -13.69 8.48
N ASP A 82 9.45 -13.14 9.68
CA ASP A 82 9.60 -11.77 10.08
C ASP A 82 10.92 -11.17 9.59
N HIS A 83 11.15 -11.27 8.29
CA HIS A 83 12.36 -10.91 7.58
C HIS A 83 11.97 -10.55 6.14
N ALA A 84 11.03 -9.61 5.97
CA ALA A 84 11.25 -8.57 4.97
C ALA A 84 12.38 -7.68 5.50
N THR A 85 13.55 -8.30 5.61
CA THR A 85 14.80 -7.72 6.07
C THR A 85 15.00 -6.50 5.22
N TRP A 86 15.37 -5.38 5.82
CA TRP A 86 15.76 -4.13 5.15
C TRP A 86 16.42 -4.30 3.76
N THR A 87 17.19 -5.37 3.58
CA THR A 87 17.69 -5.85 2.29
C THR A 87 16.63 -6.02 1.18
N ASN A 88 15.46 -6.62 1.39
CA ASN A 88 14.44 -6.75 0.33
C ASN A 88 13.80 -5.40 -0.06
N PHE A 89 13.68 -4.47 0.89
CA PHE A 89 13.24 -3.10 0.63
C PHE A 89 14.31 -2.31 -0.16
N LEU A 90 15.58 -2.47 0.21
CA LEU A 90 16.72 -1.84 -0.46
C LEU A 90 17.09 -2.49 -1.81
N SER A 91 16.76 -3.76 -2.01
CA SER A 91 17.06 -4.53 -3.24
C SER A 91 15.97 -4.41 -4.31
N SER A 92 14.87 -3.68 -4.07
CA SER A 92 13.91 -3.35 -5.12
C SER A 92 14.55 -2.29 -6.03
N PRO A 93 14.90 -2.60 -7.30
CA PRO A 93 15.61 -1.67 -8.17
C PRO A 93 14.78 -0.46 -8.62
N SER A 94 13.52 -0.34 -8.17
CA SER A 94 12.58 0.70 -8.55
C SER A 94 12.34 1.77 -7.48
N GLN A 95 12.91 1.63 -6.28
CA GLN A 95 12.78 2.63 -5.22
C GLN A 95 14.14 3.33 -5.02
N ALA A 96 14.33 4.45 -5.73
CA ALA A 96 15.40 5.39 -5.40
C ALA A 96 15.08 6.01 -4.03
N ILE A 97 15.52 5.34 -2.95
CA ILE A 97 15.30 5.81 -1.59
C ILE A 97 16.25 6.97 -1.34
N VAL A 98 15.65 8.13 -1.06
CA VAL A 98 16.35 9.36 -0.71
C VAL A 98 15.98 9.76 0.71
N ALA A 99 16.97 10.16 1.51
CA ALA A 99 16.74 10.77 2.82
C ALA A 99 17.00 12.28 2.73
N ALA A 100 16.13 13.08 3.32
CA ALA A 100 16.25 14.53 3.36
C ALA A 100 16.49 14.99 4.80
N ASP A 101 17.44 15.89 5.01
CA ASP A 101 17.73 16.46 6.33
C ASP A 101 18.25 17.89 6.24
N PHE A 102 18.24 18.58 7.37
CA PHE A 102 18.75 19.93 7.55
C PHE A 102 20.07 19.94 8.32
N PHE A 103 20.97 20.84 7.92
CA PHE A 103 22.08 21.23 8.77
C PHE A 103 22.27 22.74 8.78
N GLU A 104 22.82 23.25 9.87
CA GLU A 104 23.10 24.66 10.05
C GLU A 104 24.53 24.98 9.64
N THR A 105 24.74 26.13 8.99
CA THR A 105 26.06 26.71 8.77
C THR A 105 26.06 28.17 9.16
N LYS A 106 27.17 28.66 9.71
CA LYS A 106 27.34 30.07 10.05
C LYS A 106 28.17 30.76 8.99
N THR A 107 27.63 31.83 8.44
CA THR A 107 28.38 32.73 7.56
C THR A 107 29.43 33.51 8.35
N LEU A 108 30.43 34.06 7.65
CA LEU A 108 31.44 34.95 8.25
C LEU A 108 30.82 36.18 8.93
N ALA A 109 29.63 36.61 8.48
CA ALA A 109 28.87 37.71 9.06
C ALA A 109 28.02 37.29 10.28
N GLY A 110 28.13 36.05 10.76
CA GLY A 110 27.41 35.54 11.94
C GLY A 110 25.96 35.13 11.67
N VAL A 111 25.49 35.17 10.42
CA VAL A 111 24.14 34.71 10.05
C VAL A 111 24.13 33.18 9.98
N THR A 112 23.21 32.54 10.69
CA THR A 112 22.92 31.10 10.57
C THR A 112 22.07 30.85 9.33
N LEU A 113 22.53 29.95 8.47
CA LEU A 113 21.79 29.44 7.33
C LEU A 113 21.42 27.97 7.58
N TYR A 114 20.18 27.64 7.28
CA TYR A 114 19.66 26.28 7.23
C TYR A 114 19.79 25.76 5.81
N VAL A 115 20.52 24.65 5.66
CA VAL A 115 20.76 24.01 4.38
C VAL A 115 19.93 22.73 4.31
N LEU A 116 19.10 22.60 3.28
CA LEU A 116 18.37 21.37 2.99
C LEU A 116 19.22 20.50 2.06
N ALA A 117 19.55 19.29 2.51
CA ALA A 117 20.29 18.32 1.73
C ALA A 117 19.50 17.02 1.58
N VAL A 118 19.70 16.36 0.45
CA VAL A 118 19.13 15.05 0.17
C VAL A 118 20.26 14.08 -0.16
N ILE A 119 20.24 12.90 0.45
CA ILE A 119 21.18 11.83 0.16
C ILE A 119 20.47 10.65 -0.50
N GLU A 120 20.97 10.25 -1.65
CA GLU A 120 20.56 9.01 -2.30
C GLU A 120 21.22 7.84 -1.57
N HIS A 121 20.42 6.92 -1.03
CA HIS A 121 20.95 5.84 -0.19
C HIS A 121 21.80 4.84 -0.99
N ALA A 122 21.47 4.61 -2.26
CA ALA A 122 22.16 3.64 -3.11
C ALA A 122 23.57 4.12 -3.51
N THR A 123 23.69 5.38 -3.92
CA THR A 123 24.96 5.95 -4.43
C THR A 123 25.73 6.73 -3.38
N ARG A 124 25.13 6.96 -2.20
CA ARG A 124 25.63 7.86 -1.14
C ARG A 124 25.91 9.28 -1.65
N ARG A 125 25.31 9.69 -2.78
CA ARG A 125 25.46 11.05 -3.32
C ARG A 125 24.58 12.02 -2.53
N VAL A 126 25.20 13.09 -2.06
CA VAL A 126 24.52 14.20 -1.39
C VAL A 126 24.26 15.31 -2.42
N ARG A 127 23.01 15.77 -2.49
CA ARG A 127 22.59 16.93 -3.28
C ARG A 127 22.08 18.02 -2.33
N ILE A 128 22.64 19.22 -2.45
CA ILE A 128 22.12 20.39 -1.75
C ILE A 128 20.95 20.94 -2.55
N LEU A 129 19.78 21.07 -1.92
CA LEU A 129 18.61 21.63 -2.56
C LEU A 129 18.55 23.16 -2.41
N GLY A 130 19.06 23.69 -1.30
CA GLY A 130 19.14 25.13 -1.09
C GLY A 130 19.55 25.50 0.34
N ALA A 131 19.87 26.78 0.53
CA ALA A 131 20.21 27.37 1.82
C ALA A 131 19.36 28.62 2.07
N THR A 132 18.89 28.83 3.30
CA THR A 132 18.10 30.01 3.68
C THR A 132 18.30 30.35 5.15
N ALA A 133 18.22 31.63 5.51
CA ALA A 133 18.15 32.05 6.92
C ALA A 133 16.78 31.73 7.55
N HIS A 134 15.76 31.47 6.73
CA HIS A 134 14.37 31.32 7.15
C HIS A 134 13.73 30.07 6.51
N PRO A 135 13.94 28.87 7.08
CA PRO A 135 13.45 27.61 6.53
C PRO A 135 11.95 27.45 6.79
N THR A 136 11.13 28.03 5.90
CA THR A 136 9.68 27.91 5.97
C THR A 136 9.19 26.67 5.25
N ALA A 137 8.04 26.11 5.66
CA ALA A 137 7.43 24.97 5.00
C ALA A 137 7.16 25.21 3.50
N ALA A 138 6.79 26.44 3.12
CA ALA A 138 6.57 26.82 1.72
C ALA A 138 7.86 26.71 0.88
N TRP A 139 8.98 27.19 1.43
CA TRP A 139 10.29 27.08 0.78
C TRP A 139 10.73 25.61 0.64
N VAL A 140 10.58 24.79 1.68
CA VAL A 140 10.89 23.35 1.63
C VAL A 140 10.05 22.63 0.57
N THR A 141 8.74 22.92 0.54
CA THR A 141 7.83 22.33 -0.44
C THR A 141 8.23 22.69 -1.85
N GLN A 142 8.67 23.93 -2.09
CA GLN A 142 9.12 24.36 -3.42
C GLN A 142 10.40 23.64 -3.85
N LEU A 143 11.38 23.49 -2.94
CA LEU A 143 12.61 22.77 -3.25
C LEU A 143 12.37 21.28 -3.53
N ALA A 144 11.49 20.64 -2.77
CA ALA A 144 11.10 19.26 -3.02
C ALA A 144 10.41 19.11 -4.39
N ARG A 145 9.53 20.04 -4.78
CA ARG A 145 8.90 20.04 -6.11
C ARG A 145 9.93 20.17 -7.23
N ASN A 146 10.84 21.14 -7.11
CA ASN A 146 11.89 21.35 -8.11
C ASN A 146 12.76 20.09 -8.26
N MET A 147 13.12 19.44 -7.14
CA MET A 147 13.90 18.19 -7.17
C MET A 147 13.17 17.07 -7.92
N VAL A 148 11.86 16.91 -7.70
CA VAL A 148 11.07 15.87 -8.38
C VAL A 148 10.95 16.17 -9.87
N MET A 149 10.83 17.45 -10.26
CA MET A 149 10.83 17.85 -11.67
C MET A 149 12.17 17.51 -12.34
N ASP A 150 13.30 17.89 -11.72
CA ASP A 150 14.64 17.59 -12.25
C ASP A 150 14.88 16.08 -12.43
N LEU A 151 14.36 15.25 -11.52
CA LEU A 151 14.46 13.79 -11.60
C LEU A 151 13.65 13.22 -12.78
N HIS A 152 12.50 13.83 -13.10
CA HIS A 152 11.68 13.42 -14.23
C HIS A 152 12.39 13.73 -15.56
N ASP A 153 13.00 14.91 -15.66
CA ASP A 153 13.71 15.33 -16.87
C ASP A 153 14.99 14.51 -17.10
N ALA A 154 15.70 14.12 -16.04
CA ALA A 154 16.92 13.30 -16.14
C ALA A 154 16.66 11.83 -16.52
N GLY A 155 15.45 11.31 -16.35
CA GLY A 155 15.05 9.94 -16.69
C GLY A 155 14.45 9.77 -18.09
N ALA A 156 14.30 10.86 -18.84
CA ALA A 156 13.69 10.90 -20.17
C ALA A 156 14.72 10.99 -21.32
N GLY A 157 16.02 10.76 -21.04
CA GLY A 157 17.13 10.79 -21.99
C GLY A 157 17.79 9.44 -22.21
#